data_AF-A0ABC8SLA0-F1
#
_entry.id   AF-A0ABC8SLA0-F1
#
_cell.length_a   1.000
_cell.length_b   1.000
_cell.length_c   1.000
_cell.angle_alpha   90.00
_cell.angle_beta   90.00
_cell.angle_gamma   90.00
#
_symmetry.space_group_name_H-M   'P 1'
#
loop_
_entity.id
_entity.type
_entity.pdbx_description
1 polymer ?
#
loop_
_entity_poly.entity_id
_entity_poly.type
_entity_poly.pdbx_seq_one_letter_code
_entity_poly.pdbx_strand_id
1 'polypeptide(L)'
;MLKLNVDGTSKGNSGLAGGGMVLRNVQGHVVLAAAIFYGINFKFRHVYREANKVADFLASYVVNSGSCSEFSEREVLPLAGRLLLQQDQGMMPIARLKRVLVYATGPELECWLDDSM
;
A
#
# COMPACT_ATOMS: atom_id res chain seq x y z
N MET A 1 9.94 10.73 -15.09
CA MET A 1 8.99 9.62 -14.91
C MET A 1 8.93 9.26 -13.43
N LEU A 2 7.74 9.04 -12.90
CA LEU A 2 7.52 8.65 -11.50
C LEU A 2 6.94 7.23 -11.46
N LYS A 3 7.31 6.45 -10.44
CA LYS A 3 6.77 5.12 -10.18
C LYS A 3 6.02 5.13 -8.85
N LEU A 4 4.71 4.86 -8.89
CA LEU A 4 3.88 4.68 -7.70
C LEU A 4 3.66 3.18 -7.46
N ASN A 5 4.05 2.72 -6.27
CA ASN A 5 3.73 1.39 -5.79
C ASN A 5 2.73 1.51 -4.65
N VAL A 6 1.70 0.66 -4.67
CA VAL A 6 0.65 0.61 -3.64
C VAL A 6 0.42 -0.86 -3.30
N ASP A 7 0.24 -1.16 -2.01
CA ASP A 7 -0.22 -2.46 -1.53
C ASP A 7 -1.24 -2.28 -0.40
N GLY A 8 -2.05 -3.31 -0.17
CA GLY A 8 -3.06 -3.35 0.88
C GLY A 8 -2.79 -4.49 1.86
N THR A 9 -3.32 -4.36 3.07
CA THR A 9 -3.31 -5.46 4.06
C THR A 9 -4.63 -5.50 4.80
N SER A 10 -5.09 -6.72 5.12
CA SER A 10 -6.19 -6.97 6.05
C SER A 10 -5.77 -8.07 7.02
N LYS A 11 -5.87 -7.80 8.33
CA LYS A 11 -5.66 -8.81 9.36
C LYS A 11 -6.99 -9.44 9.76
N GLY A 12 -7.24 -10.64 9.23
CA GLY A 12 -8.48 -11.39 9.40
C GLY A 12 -9.39 -11.31 8.15
N ASN A 13 -10.25 -12.32 7.95
CA ASN A 13 -11.24 -12.33 6.89
C ASN A 13 -12.41 -11.41 7.28
N SER A 14 -12.25 -10.10 7.02
CA SER A 14 -13.01 -8.94 7.54
C SER A 14 -12.45 -8.42 8.87
N GLY A 15 -11.26 -7.79 8.83
CA GLY A 15 -10.60 -7.29 10.04
C GLY A 15 -9.93 -5.93 9.83
N LEU A 16 -8.86 -5.66 10.59
CA LEU A 16 -8.14 -4.38 10.51
C LEU A 16 -7.45 -4.23 9.16
N ALA A 17 -7.63 -3.08 8.55
CA ALA A 17 -7.27 -2.81 7.17
C ALA A 17 -6.42 -1.56 7.02
N GLY A 18 -5.42 -1.65 6.16
CA GLY A 18 -4.52 -0.56 5.87
C GLY A 18 -3.92 -0.67 4.48
N GLY A 19 -3.41 0.46 3.99
CA GLY A 19 -2.74 0.57 2.71
C GLY A 19 -1.39 1.23 2.86
N GLY A 20 -0.46 0.84 2.00
CA GLY A 20 0.87 1.41 1.94
C GLY A 20 1.17 1.87 0.53
N MET A 21 1.82 3.02 0.40
CA MET A 21 2.24 3.54 -0.90
C MET A 21 3.66 4.08 -0.85
N VAL A 22 4.37 3.99 -1.97
CA VAL A 22 5.65 4.66 -2.17
C VAL A 22 5.76 5.15 -3.61
N LEU A 23 5.96 6.46 -3.74
CA LEU A 23 6.22 7.18 -4.96
C LEU A 23 7.73 7.40 -5.10
N ARG A 24 8.29 7.00 -6.23
CA ARG A 24 9.72 7.10 -6.53
C ARG A 24 9.99 7.80 -7.85
N ASN A 25 11.14 8.47 -7.94
CA ASN A 25 11.66 8.98 -9.21
C ASN A 25 12.38 7.88 -10.01
N VAL A 26 12.92 8.23 -11.18
CA VAL A 26 13.63 7.26 -12.05
C VAL A 26 14.94 6.76 -11.43
N GLN A 27 15.51 7.51 -10.51
CA GLN A 27 16.70 7.11 -9.73
C GLN A 27 16.33 6.19 -8.55
N GLY A 28 15.04 5.92 -8.32
CA GLY A 28 14.57 5.14 -7.19
C GLY A 28 14.55 5.88 -5.85
N HIS A 29 14.79 7.19 -5.83
CA HIS A 29 14.63 8.01 -4.63
C HIS A 29 13.14 8.15 -4.32
N VAL A 30 12.82 8.08 -3.02
CA VAL A 30 11.48 8.32 -2.51
C VAL A 30 11.15 9.80 -2.71
N VAL A 31 10.00 10.06 -3.32
CA VAL A 31 9.39 11.38 -3.43
C VAL A 31 8.29 11.55 -2.38
N LEU A 32 7.57 10.46 -2.10
CA LEU A 32 6.54 10.40 -1.07
C LEU A 32 6.31 8.93 -0.71
N ALA A 33 6.05 8.64 0.56
CA ALA A 33 5.48 7.38 0.98
C ALA A 33 4.38 7.64 2.01
N ALA A 34 3.39 6.74 2.07
CA ALA A 34 2.34 6.86 3.07
C ALA A 34 1.85 5.50 3.55
N ALA A 35 1.36 5.49 4.77
CA ALA A 35 0.70 4.37 5.42
C ALA A 35 -0.68 4.87 5.86
N ILE A 36 -1.75 4.31 5.32
CA ILE A 36 -3.12 4.81 5.46
C ILE A 36 -3.99 3.75 6.15
N PHE A 37 -4.58 4.11 7.28
CA PHE A 37 -5.51 3.26 7.98
C PHE A 37 -6.88 3.35 7.30
N TYR A 38 -7.45 2.21 6.93
CA TYR A 38 -8.78 2.19 6.32
C TYR A 38 -9.87 1.92 7.34
N GLY A 39 -9.59 1.13 8.38
CA GLY A 39 -10.54 0.83 9.45
C GLY A 39 -10.61 -0.65 9.80
N ILE A 40 -11.75 -1.05 10.36
CA ILE A 40 -12.10 -2.44 10.68
C ILE A 40 -13.15 -2.97 9.71
N ASN A 41 -13.26 -4.29 9.58
CA ASN A 41 -14.25 -4.99 8.74
C ASN A 41 -14.12 -4.73 7.24
N PHE A 42 -12.92 -4.42 6.76
CA PHE A 42 -12.67 -4.35 5.33
C PHE A 42 -12.15 -5.68 4.80
N LYS A 43 -12.52 -6.00 3.56
CA LYS A 43 -11.99 -7.14 2.82
C LYS A 43 -11.25 -6.64 1.59
N PHE A 44 -9.95 -6.95 1.50
CA PHE A 44 -9.17 -6.69 0.30
C PHE A 44 -9.12 -7.94 -0.57
N ARG A 45 -9.35 -7.76 -1.87
CA ARG A 45 -8.95 -8.73 -2.89
C ARG A 45 -7.92 -8.08 -3.80
N HIS A 46 -6.72 -8.64 -3.83
CA HIS A 46 -5.66 -8.15 -4.70
C HIS A 46 -5.93 -8.70 -6.10
N VAL A 47 -6.31 -7.83 -7.04
CA VAL A 47 -6.48 -8.22 -8.46
C VAL A 47 -5.13 -8.29 -9.16
N TYR A 48 -4.20 -7.40 -8.79
CA TYR A 48 -2.80 -7.40 -9.24
C TYR A 48 -1.90 -6.98 -8.08
N ARG A 49 -0.88 -7.79 -7.78
CA ARG A 49 0.11 -7.51 -6.73
C ARG A 49 1.49 -7.46 -7.36
N GLU A 50 2.04 -6.26 -7.54
CA GLU A 50 3.48 -6.13 -7.75
C GLU A 50 4.10 -6.32 -6.35
N ALA A 51 4.96 -7.32 -6.17
CA ALA A 51 5.54 -7.67 -4.88
C ALA A 51 6.53 -6.57 -4.40
N ASN A 52 6.01 -5.39 -4.03
CA ASN A 52 6.80 -4.30 -3.49
C ASN A 52 6.83 -4.38 -1.96
N LYS A 53 7.97 -4.79 -1.43
CA LYS A 53 8.12 -5.02 0.01
C LYS A 53 7.93 -3.74 0.84
N VAL A 54 8.24 -2.57 0.28
CA VAL A 54 8.09 -1.29 0.98
C VAL A 54 6.63 -0.91 1.13
N ALA A 55 5.83 -1.02 0.07
CA ALA A 55 4.39 -0.76 0.12
C ALA A 55 3.68 -1.77 1.04
N ASP A 56 4.04 -3.06 0.97
CA ASP A 56 3.51 -4.10 1.86
C ASP A 56 3.85 -3.84 3.34
N PHE A 57 5.09 -3.41 3.61
CA PHE A 57 5.52 -2.99 4.94
C PHE A 57 4.69 -1.81 5.46
N LEU A 58 4.48 -0.77 4.65
CA LEU A 58 3.70 0.41 5.05
C LEU A 58 2.22 0.05 5.29
N ALA A 59 1.63 -0.82 4.47
CA ALA A 59 0.27 -1.31 4.68
C ALA A 59 0.16 -2.03 6.04
N SER A 60 1.14 -2.87 6.37
CA SER A 60 1.20 -3.57 7.66
C SER A 60 1.52 -2.63 8.83
N TYR A 61 2.35 -1.61 8.61
CA TYR A 61 2.77 -0.65 9.62
C TYR A 61 1.57 0.12 10.18
N VAL A 62 0.66 0.60 9.31
CA VAL A 62 -0.50 1.36 9.75
C VAL A 62 -1.53 0.51 10.50
N VAL A 63 -1.70 -0.76 10.13
CA VAL A 63 -2.57 -1.68 10.87
C VAL A 63 -2.05 -1.97 12.28
N ASN A 64 -0.73 -1.92 12.50
CA ASN A 64 -0.15 -2.11 13.83
C ASN A 64 -0.14 -0.82 14.67
N SER A 65 0.03 0.34 14.04
CA SER A 65 0.09 1.64 14.71
C SER A 65 -1.28 2.30 14.91
N GLY A 66 -2.27 1.96 14.09
CA GLY A 66 -3.61 2.55 14.11
C GLY A 66 -3.66 4.01 13.64
N SER A 67 -2.57 4.57 13.11
CA SER A 67 -2.46 5.98 12.75
C SER A 67 -1.85 6.15 11.37
N CYS A 68 -2.49 6.96 10.53
CA CYS A 68 -1.94 7.30 9.21
C CYS A 68 -0.61 8.04 9.35
N SER A 69 0.31 7.81 8.41
CA SER A 69 1.63 8.46 8.40
C SER A 69 2.07 8.76 6.99
N GLU A 70 2.70 9.92 6.80
CA GLU A 70 3.29 10.36 5.54
C GLU A 70 4.79 10.57 5.72
N PHE A 71 5.54 10.24 4.67
CA PHE A 71 7.00 10.23 4.66
C PHE A 71 7.47 10.91 3.38
N SER A 72 7.92 12.16 3.48
CA SER A 72 8.39 12.92 2.32
C SER A 72 9.76 12.48 1.80
N GLU A 73 10.55 11.79 2.64
CA GLU A 73 11.92 11.41 2.32
C GLU A 73 12.25 10.01 2.85
N ARG A 74 13.39 9.44 2.43
CA ARG A 74 13.82 8.11 2.87
C ARG A 74 14.12 8.09 4.36
N GLU A 75 14.72 9.15 4.87
CA GLU A 75 15.29 9.26 6.20
C GLU A 75 14.22 9.23 7.28
N VAL A 76 13.02 9.73 6.94
CA VAL A 76 11.85 9.73 7.82
C VAL A 76 11.09 8.39 7.83
N LEU A 77 11.43 7.45 6.93
CA LEU A 77 10.83 6.12 6.97
C LEU A 77 11.34 5.32 8.18
N PRO A 78 10.48 4.43 8.74
CA PRO A 78 10.93 3.45 9.72
C PRO A 78 12.15 2.67 9.21
N LEU A 79 13.06 2.29 10.11
CA LEU A 79 14.32 1.61 9.76
C LEU A 79 14.09 0.39 8.86
N ALA A 80 13.09 -0.43 9.16
CA ALA A 80 12.72 -1.58 8.33
C ALA A 80 12.34 -1.15 6.90
N GLY A 81 11.55 -0.10 6.72
CA GLY A 81 11.19 0.45 5.41
C GLY A 81 12.41 0.97 4.62
N ARG A 82 13.38 1.60 5.30
CA ARG A 82 14.63 2.06 4.68
C ARG A 82 15.49 0.93 4.13
N LEU A 83 15.59 -0.16 4.89
CA LEU A 83 16.32 -1.36 4.49
C LEU A 83 15.65 -2.05 3.30
N LEU A 84 14.32 -2.16 3.32
CA LEU A 84 13.55 -2.71 2.20
C LEU A 84 13.72 -1.88 0.92
N LEU A 85 13.77 -0.55 1.03
CA LEU A 85 14.08 0.33 -0.11
C LEU A 85 15.47 0.05 -0.69
N GLN A 86 16.46 -0.21 0.15
CA GLN A 86 17.82 -0.52 -0.31
C GLN A 86 17.89 -1.85 -1.06
N GLN A 87 17.11 -2.84 -0.61
CA GLN A 87 17.01 -4.14 -1.26
C GLN A 87 16.25 -4.04 -2.61
N ASP A 88 15.21 -3.22 -2.68
CA ASP A 88 14.41 -3.02 -3.90
C ASP A 88 15.18 -2.26 -5.00
N GLN A 89 16.15 -1.40 -4.66
CA GLN A 89 16.92 -0.60 -5.63
C GLN A 89 17.66 -1.43 -6.68
N GLY A 90 18.09 -2.66 -6.35
CA GLY A 90 18.78 -3.55 -7.29
C GLY A 90 17.86 -4.33 -8.24
N MET A 91 16.55 -4.31 -8.01
CA MET A 91 15.57 -5.18 -8.68
C MET A 91 14.39 -4.41 -9.28
N MET A 92 14.39 -3.07 -9.25
CA MET A 92 13.23 -2.27 -9.67
C MET A 92 12.84 -2.55 -11.13
N PRO A 93 11.71 -3.24 -11.39
CA PRO A 93 11.25 -3.45 -12.75
C PRO A 93 10.73 -2.11 -13.30
N ILE A 94 11.11 -1.78 -14.53
CA ILE A 94 10.55 -0.66 -15.28
C ILE A 94 9.20 -1.11 -15.88
N ALA A 95 8.12 -0.42 -15.50
CA ALA A 95 6.72 -0.54 -15.97
C ALA A 95 5.91 -1.75 -15.44
N ARG A 96 4.57 -1.72 -15.26
CA ARG A 96 3.48 -1.06 -15.99
C ARG A 96 2.28 -0.80 -15.06
N LEU A 97 1.70 0.39 -15.12
CA LEU A 97 0.39 0.69 -14.52
C LEU A 97 -0.71 -0.06 -15.31
N LYS A 98 -1.47 -0.93 -14.65
CA LYS A 98 -2.83 -1.29 -15.06
C LYS A 98 -3.70 -1.32 -13.82
N ARG A 99 -4.48 -0.24 -13.64
CA ARG A 99 -5.59 -0.03 -12.71
C ARG A 99 -5.65 -1.01 -11.53
N VAL A 100 -5.25 -0.53 -10.36
CA VAL A 100 -5.57 -1.21 -9.10
C VAL A 100 -7.03 -0.88 -8.77
N LEU A 101 -7.93 -1.84 -8.92
CA LEU A 101 -9.27 -1.77 -8.36
C LEU A 101 -9.21 -2.41 -6.97
N VAL A 102 -9.12 -1.58 -5.94
CA VAL A 102 -9.31 -2.03 -4.55
C VAL A 102 -10.79 -1.81 -4.24
N TYR A 103 -11.58 -2.87 -4.22
CA TYR A 103 -12.91 -2.80 -3.61
C TYR A 103 -12.76 -3.19 -2.15
N ALA A 104 -13.40 -2.42 -1.28
CA ALA A 104 -13.36 -2.59 0.15
C ALA A 104 -14.82 -2.76 0.59
N THR A 105 -15.22 -3.96 0.96
CA THR A 105 -16.57 -4.22 1.49
C THR A 105 -16.55 -3.98 2.99
N GLY A 106 -17.43 -3.10 3.48
CA GLY A 106 -17.69 -2.86 4.90
C GLY A 106 -19.17 -2.52 5.09
N PRO A 107 -19.71 -2.55 6.32
CA PRO A 107 -21.15 -2.37 6.56
C PRO A 107 -21.72 -1.03 6.07
N GLU A 108 -20.90 0.00 5.88
CA GLU A 108 -21.32 1.29 5.28
C GLU A 108 -21.16 1.37 3.75
N LEU A 109 -20.56 0.36 3.11
CA LEU A 109 -20.26 0.32 1.68
C LEU A 109 -21.07 -0.74 0.91
N GLU A 110 -21.86 -1.58 1.59
CA GLU A 110 -22.77 -2.55 0.94
C GLU A 110 -23.85 -1.88 0.07
N CYS A 111 -24.09 -0.57 0.23
CA CYS A 111 -25.02 0.18 -0.62
C CYS A 111 -24.52 0.48 -2.04
N TRP A 112 -23.28 0.10 -2.39
CA TRP A 112 -22.69 0.36 -3.72
C TRP A 112 -22.35 -0.90 -4.52
N LEU A 113 -22.63 -2.10 -4.00
CA LEU A 113 -22.40 -3.36 -4.68
C LEU A 113 -23.73 -4.08 -4.91
N ASP A 114 -24.54 -3.54 -5.82
CA ASP A 114 -25.58 -4.32 -6.49
C ASP A 114 -24.92 -5.15 -7.59
N ASP A 115 -24.74 -6.45 -7.31
CA ASP A 115 -24.14 -7.46 -8.18
C ASP A 115 -25.08 -7.80 -9.36
N SER A 116 -25.15 -6.92 -10.36
CA SER A 116 -25.68 -7.24 -11.68
C SER A 116 -24.58 -7.20 -12.76
N MET A 117 -23.72 -8.23 -12.74
CA MET A 117 -23.01 -8.76 -13.93
C MET A 117 -22.92 -10.28 -13.88
#